data_AF-V5H1C4-F1
#
_entry.id   AF-V5H1C4-F1
#
_cell.length_a   1.000
_cell.length_b   1.000
_cell.length_c   1.000
_cell.angle_alpha   90.00
_cell.angle_beta   90.00
_cell.angle_gamma   90.00
#
_symmetry.space_group_name_H-M   'P 1'
#
loop_
_entity.id
_entity.type
_entity.pdbx_description
1 polymer ?
#
loop_
_entity_poly.entity_id
_entity_poly.type
_entity_poly.pdbx_seq_one_letter_code
_entity_poly.pdbx_strand_id
1 'polypeptide(L)'
;VSMFPVGLITKAGVSSPIVKDGIFSGFYDGWIGGRKFAVDMAGFAVSVDFLLKRPKAAMPFKPGFEEDGFLKSLAPFEPKEVELLADNCTKILVWHTQTKKNEPSLPLDMAKYSNTNLIKLKKILV
;
A
#
# COMPACT_ATOMS: atom_id res chain seq x y z
N VAL A 1 16.18 3.72 -3.96
CA VAL A 1 14.77 3.40 -3.60
C VAL A 1 14.09 3.06 -4.90
N SER A 2 13.40 1.93 -4.96
CA SER A 2 12.67 1.55 -6.16
C SER A 2 11.19 1.88 -6.02
N MET A 3 10.50 2.18 -7.12
CA MET A 3 9.06 2.44 -7.14
C MET A 3 8.35 1.71 -8.29
N PHE A 4 7.09 1.38 -8.07
CA PHE A 4 6.24 0.67 -9.02
C PHE A 4 4.75 0.92 -8.77
N PRO A 5 3.86 0.65 -9.75
CA PRO A 5 2.43 0.90 -9.62
C PRO A 5 1.75 0.01 -8.57
N VAL A 6 0.79 0.58 -7.85
CA VAL A 6 -0.12 -0.11 -6.91
C VAL A 6 -1.56 0.01 -7.40
N GLY A 7 -2.24 -1.12 -7.59
CA GLY A 7 -3.64 -1.15 -8.01
C GLY A 7 -4.64 -1.09 -6.84
N LEU A 8 -5.90 -0.84 -7.16
CA LEU A 8 -7.05 -0.83 -6.23
C LEU A 8 -6.93 0.19 -5.09
N ILE A 9 -6.27 1.31 -5.36
CA ILE A 9 -6.06 2.35 -4.36
C ILE A 9 -6.91 3.59 -4.63
N THR A 10 -7.51 4.11 -3.56
CA THR A 10 -8.44 5.26 -3.57
C THR A 10 -9.51 5.14 -4.68
N LYS A 11 -10.03 6.28 -5.16
CA LYS A 11 -10.89 6.35 -6.34
C LYS A 11 -10.11 6.42 -7.66
N ALA A 12 -8.81 6.68 -7.62
CA ALA A 12 -7.96 6.74 -8.82
C ALA A 12 -7.73 5.36 -9.44
N GLY A 13 -7.90 4.27 -8.67
CA GLY A 13 -7.73 2.90 -9.14
C GLY A 13 -6.26 2.45 -9.23
N VAL A 14 -5.33 3.39 -9.40
CA VAL A 14 -3.88 3.15 -9.39
C VAL A 14 -3.14 4.32 -8.72
N SER A 15 -2.07 3.99 -8.00
CA SER A 15 -1.04 4.91 -7.53
C SER A 15 0.26 4.54 -8.23
N SER A 16 0.90 5.46 -8.95
CA SER A 16 2.06 5.14 -9.78
C SER A 16 2.96 6.35 -10.01
N PRO A 17 4.28 6.15 -10.14
CA PRO A 17 5.13 7.09 -10.88
C PRO A 17 4.58 7.30 -12.30
N ILE A 18 4.64 8.54 -12.78
CA ILE A 18 4.42 8.90 -14.17
C ILE A 18 5.78 8.80 -14.85
N VAL A 19 5.86 8.02 -15.92
CA VAL A 19 7.10 7.79 -16.67
C VAL A 19 6.91 8.24 -18.10
N LYS A 20 7.83 9.07 -18.59
CA LYS A 20 7.88 9.53 -19.97
C LYS A 20 9.26 9.22 -20.55
N ASP A 21 9.31 8.46 -21.63
CA ASP A 21 10.56 8.04 -22.28
C ASP A 21 11.54 7.34 -21.31
N GLY A 22 11.00 6.55 -20.37
CA GLY A 22 11.79 5.87 -19.33
C GLY A 22 12.24 6.77 -18.17
N ILE A 23 11.84 8.04 -18.16
CA ILE A 23 12.25 9.03 -17.15
C ILE A 23 11.05 9.37 -16.26
N PHE A 24 11.30 9.44 -14.96
CA PHE A 24 10.33 9.91 -13.98
C PHE A 24 9.87 11.36 -14.30
N SER A 25 8.57 11.59 -14.39
CA SER A 25 7.99 12.92 -14.67
C SER A 25 7.01 13.42 -13.61
N GLY A 26 6.67 12.61 -12.61
CA GLY A 26 5.71 12.98 -11.56
C GLY A 26 5.03 11.76 -10.95
N PHE A 27 3.95 11.99 -10.23
CA PHE A 27 3.14 10.95 -9.59
C PHE A 27 1.68 11.07 -10.01
N TYR A 28 1.04 9.92 -10.22
CA TYR A 28 -0.39 9.79 -10.40
C TYR A 28 -0.96 9.06 -9.19
N ASP A 29 -1.76 9.74 -8.38
CA ASP A 29 -2.34 9.21 -7.15
C ASP A 29 -3.66 9.92 -6.83
N GLY A 30 -4.57 9.25 -6.11
CA GLY A 30 -5.86 9.82 -5.74
C GLY A 30 -5.79 10.92 -4.68
N TRP A 31 -4.65 11.10 -4.02
CA TRP A 31 -4.42 12.12 -3.00
C TRP A 31 -3.07 12.81 -3.18
N ILE A 32 -2.99 13.79 -4.08
CA ILE A 32 -1.71 14.49 -4.32
C ILE A 32 -1.34 15.39 -3.14
N GLY A 33 -2.29 16.15 -2.57
CA GLY A 33 -2.15 16.82 -1.25
C GLY A 33 -0.89 17.67 -1.01
N GLY A 34 -0.19 18.13 -2.06
CA GLY A 34 1.12 18.79 -1.94
C GLY A 34 2.27 17.88 -1.49
N ARG A 35 2.09 16.56 -1.54
CA ARG A 35 3.13 15.56 -1.21
C ARG A 35 4.25 15.61 -2.25
N LYS A 36 5.50 15.51 -1.77
CA LYS A 36 6.68 15.38 -2.64
C LYS A 36 6.74 13.98 -3.24
N PHE A 37 6.36 12.98 -2.44
CA PHE A 37 6.23 11.59 -2.83
C PHE A 37 4.76 11.17 -2.70
N ALA A 38 4.00 11.29 -3.78
CA ALA A 38 2.61 10.87 -3.82
C ALA A 38 2.53 9.41 -4.27
N VAL A 39 2.80 8.51 -3.33
CA VAL A 39 2.75 7.05 -3.53
C VAL A 39 2.07 6.37 -2.36
N ASP A 40 1.65 5.13 -2.57
CA ASP A 40 1.22 4.21 -1.53
C ASP A 40 2.40 3.53 -0.83
N MET A 41 2.19 3.06 0.40
CA MET A 41 3.18 2.29 1.16
C MET A 41 3.66 1.04 0.42
N ALA A 42 2.77 0.33 -0.27
CA ALA A 42 3.14 -0.87 -1.02
C ALA A 42 3.86 -0.58 -2.34
N GLY A 43 3.99 0.69 -2.74
CA GLY A 43 4.50 1.10 -4.06
C GLY A 43 5.99 1.36 -4.13
N PHE A 44 6.74 1.13 -3.04
CA PHE A 44 8.19 1.35 -3.02
C PHE A 44 8.95 0.33 -2.17
N ALA A 45 10.24 0.23 -2.43
CA ALA A 45 11.18 -0.52 -1.59
C ALA A 45 12.48 0.25 -1.37
N VAL A 46 13.08 0.06 -0.19
CA VAL A 46 14.30 0.73 0.23
C VAL A 46 15.39 -0.30 0.48
N SER A 47 16.57 -0.10 -0.11
CA SER A 47 17.75 -0.90 0.22
C SER A 47 18.12 -0.72 1.69
N VAL A 48 18.39 -1.82 2.38
CA VAL A 48 18.77 -1.82 3.80
C VAL A 48 20.05 -1.01 4.03
N ASP A 49 21.08 -1.21 3.20
CA ASP A 49 22.32 -0.44 3.29
C ASP A 49 22.09 1.07 3.09
N PHE A 50 21.20 1.42 2.15
CA PHE A 50 20.81 2.82 1.92
C PHE A 50 20.10 3.44 3.12
N LEU A 51 19.22 2.68 3.78
CA LEU A 51 18.48 3.11 4.97
C LEU A 51 19.42 3.29 6.17
N LEU A 52 20.33 2.35 6.41
CA LEU A 52 21.28 2.40 7.55
C LEU A 52 22.22 3.62 7.49
N LYS A 53 22.52 4.12 6.29
CA LYS A 53 23.30 5.36 6.09
C LYS A 53 22.53 6.64 6.45
N ARG A 54 21.23 6.53 6.78
CA ARG A 54 20.34 7.65 7.11
C ARG A 54 19.74 7.42 8.51
N PRO A 55 20.51 7.62 9.59
CA PRO A 55 20.07 7.30 10.95
C PRO A 55 18.89 8.15 11.45
N LYS A 56 18.55 9.24 10.76
CA LYS A 56 17.40 10.09 11.05
C LYS A 56 16.13 9.67 10.28
N ALA A 57 16.21 8.64 9.45
CA ALA A 57 15.07 8.14 8.70
C ALA A 57 14.03 7.59 9.65
N ALA A 58 12.81 8.09 9.56
CA ALA A 58 11.73 7.70 10.46
C ALA A 58 10.38 7.84 9.77
N MET A 59 9.47 6.93 10.13
CA MET A 59 8.07 6.99 9.71
C MET A 59 7.31 7.93 10.66
N PRO A 60 6.82 9.09 10.21
CA PRO A 60 6.06 9.99 11.08
C PRO A 60 4.65 9.46 11.29
N PHE A 61 4.10 9.61 12.50
CA PHE A 61 2.69 9.29 12.76
C PHE A 61 1.80 10.48 12.35
N LYS A 62 1.66 10.71 11.04
CA LYS A 62 0.86 11.80 10.46
C LYS A 62 -0.04 11.25 9.36
N PRO A 63 -1.36 11.17 9.58
CA PRO A 63 -2.30 10.61 8.61
C PRO A 63 -2.14 11.20 7.20
N GLY A 64 -1.95 10.33 6.22
CA GLY A 64 -1.79 10.71 4.80
C GLY A 64 -0.45 11.35 4.42
N PHE A 65 0.48 11.52 5.36
CA PHE A 65 1.85 12.03 5.13
C PHE A 65 2.92 11.07 5.63
N GLU A 66 2.50 9.85 5.91
CA GLU A 66 3.31 8.79 6.47
C GLU A 66 4.43 8.42 5.48
N GLU A 67 4.07 8.04 4.25
CA GLU A 67 5.00 7.68 3.18
C GLU A 67 5.84 8.89 2.74
N ASP A 68 5.18 10.04 2.53
CA ASP A 68 5.83 11.26 2.08
C ASP A 68 6.88 11.74 3.09
N GLY A 69 6.55 11.69 4.38
CA GLY A 69 7.46 12.07 5.44
C GLY A 69 8.62 11.09 5.60
N PHE A 70 8.36 9.79 5.51
CA PHE A 70 9.42 8.78 5.51
C PHE A 70 10.39 8.97 4.34
N LEU A 71 9.89 9.08 3.11
CA LEU A 71 10.74 9.26 1.93
C LEU A 71 11.50 10.60 1.95
N LYS A 72 10.89 11.68 2.48
CA LYS A 72 11.59 12.94 2.75
C LYS A 72 12.71 12.79 3.80
N SER A 73 12.51 11.95 4.82
CA SER A 73 13.53 11.69 5.84
C SER A 73 14.76 10.96 5.28
N LEU A 74 14.66 10.38 4.08
CA LEU A 74 15.78 9.76 3.35
C LEU A 74 16.67 10.77 2.62
N ALA A 75 16.56 12.07 2.93
CA ALA A 75 17.37 13.14 2.36
C ALA A 75 18.87 12.77 2.26
N PRO A 76 19.56 13.16 1.17
CA PRO A 76 19.12 14.05 0.09
C PRO A 76 18.35 13.35 -1.04
N PHE A 77 17.68 12.22 -0.79
CA PHE A 77 16.91 11.49 -1.80
C PHE A 77 15.81 12.33 -2.46
N GLU A 78 15.80 12.33 -3.80
CA GLU A 78 14.85 13.02 -4.65
C GLU A 78 14.02 12.04 -5.52
N PRO A 79 12.76 12.39 -5.88
CA PRO A 79 11.91 11.53 -6.71
C PRO A 79 12.54 11.11 -8.04
N LYS A 80 13.38 11.95 -8.64
CA LYS A 80 14.08 11.64 -9.90
C LYS A 80 15.14 10.54 -9.79
N GLU A 81 15.56 10.20 -8.57
CA GLU A 81 16.57 9.17 -8.29
C GLU A 81 15.94 7.78 -8.06
N VAL A 82 14.61 7.68 -8.21
CA VAL A 82 13.91 6.41 -8.09
C VAL A 82 14.33 5.44 -9.18
N GLU A 83 14.55 4.20 -8.79
CA GLU A 83 14.63 3.09 -9.73
C GLU A 83 13.21 2.68 -10.12
N LEU A 84 12.86 2.87 -11.39
CA LEU A 84 11.55 2.53 -11.92
C LEU A 84 11.49 1.02 -12.24
N LEU A 85 10.64 0.29 -11.52
CA LEU A 85 10.43 -1.14 -11.73
C LEU A 85 9.11 -1.42 -12.45
N ALA A 86 8.75 -2.70 -12.53
CA ALA A 86 7.53 -3.19 -13.17
C ALA A 86 7.39 -2.72 -14.63
N ASP A 87 8.48 -2.88 -15.40
CA ASP A 87 8.56 -2.53 -16.82
C ASP A 87 8.24 -1.04 -17.08
N ASN A 88 9.07 -0.16 -16.49
CA ASN A 88 8.85 1.30 -16.49
C ASN A 88 7.44 1.69 -16.00
N CYS A 89 6.98 1.04 -14.92
CA CYS A 89 5.68 1.28 -14.32
C CYS A 89 4.48 1.02 -15.25
N THR A 90 4.62 0.12 -16.22
CA THR A 90 3.51 -0.30 -17.11
C THR A 90 2.76 -1.54 -16.61
N LYS A 91 3.29 -2.23 -15.58
CA LYS A 91 2.67 -3.43 -14.99
C LYS A 91 2.26 -3.18 -13.54
N ILE A 92 1.06 -3.64 -13.17
CA ILE A 92 0.59 -3.66 -11.79
C ILE A 92 0.87 -5.05 -11.21
N LEU A 93 1.76 -5.11 -10.22
CA LEU A 93 2.21 -6.36 -9.58
C LEU A 93 1.84 -6.44 -8.10
N VAL A 94 1.19 -5.39 -7.57
CA VAL A 94 0.71 -5.29 -6.19
C VAL A 94 -0.65 -4.60 -6.15
N TRP A 95 -1.51 -5.02 -5.22
CA TRP A 95 -2.88 -4.53 -5.10
C TRP A 95 -3.22 -4.18 -3.66
N HIS A 96 -3.77 -2.99 -3.45
CA HIS A 96 -4.20 -2.48 -2.14
C HIS A 96 -5.62 -3.00 -1.78
N THR A 97 -5.77 -4.31 -1.69
CA THR A 97 -7.05 -4.94 -1.34
C THR A 97 -7.42 -4.71 0.12
N GLN A 98 -8.72 -4.56 0.39
CA GLN A 98 -9.25 -4.51 1.75
C GLN A 98 -10.27 -5.62 1.95
N THR A 99 -10.18 -6.29 3.09
CA THR A 99 -11.24 -7.22 3.52
C THR A 99 -12.48 -6.41 3.87
N LYS A 100 -13.63 -6.78 3.28
CA LYS A 100 -14.92 -6.26 3.72
C LYS A 100 -15.47 -7.13 4.84
N LYS A 101 -16.06 -6.49 5.85
CA LYS A 101 -16.82 -7.21 6.87
C LYS A 101 -18.05 -7.81 6.19
N ASN A 102 -18.26 -9.12 6.39
CA ASN A 102 -19.48 -9.78 5.96
C ASN A 102 -20.59 -9.55 6.98
N GLU A 103 -21.84 -9.64 6.51
CA GLU A 103 -22.98 -9.76 7.41
C GLU A 103 -22.85 -11.02 8.27
N PRO A 104 -23.38 -11.02 9.51
CA PRO A 104 -23.29 -12.17 10.36
C PRO A 104 -23.88 -13.43 9.71
N SER A 105 -23.16 -14.55 9.83
CA SER A 105 -23.69 -15.84 9.37
C SER A 105 -25.07 -16.15 10.00
N LEU A 106 -25.92 -16.89 9.28
CA LEU A 106 -27.27 -17.27 9.75
C LEU A 106 -27.23 -17.98 11.12
N PRO A 107 -28.30 -17.86 11.94
CA PRO A 107 -28.38 -18.59 13.21
C PRO A 107 -28.32 -20.11 12.97
N LEU A 108 -27.68 -20.82 13.89
CA LEU A 108 -27.60 -22.28 13.81
C LEU A 108 -28.96 -22.89 14.23
N ASP A 109 -29.51 -23.78 13.41
CA ASP A 109 -30.70 -24.57 13.77
C ASP A 109 -30.33 -25.57 14.87
N MET A 110 -30.64 -25.20 16.11
CA MET A 110 -30.32 -25.99 17.29
C MET A 110 -31.19 -27.24 17.43
N ALA A 111 -32.36 -27.28 16.80
CA ALA A 111 -33.20 -28.48 16.81
C ALA A 111 -32.55 -29.61 16.00
N LYS A 112 -31.80 -29.27 14.95
CA LYS A 112 -31.15 -30.25 14.07
C LYS A 112 -29.70 -30.51 14.40
N TYR A 113 -28.95 -29.51 14.86
CA TYR A 113 -27.49 -29.56 14.88
C TYR A 113 -26.85 -29.41 16.27
N SER A 114 -27.63 -29.48 17.34
CA SER A 114 -27.18 -29.22 18.72
C SER A 114 -26.14 -30.20 19.27
N ASN A 115 -25.93 -31.36 18.65
CA ASN A 115 -24.94 -32.36 19.07
C ASN A 115 -23.74 -32.45 18.10
N THR A 116 -23.57 -31.47 17.21
CA THR A 116 -22.54 -31.48 16.17
C THR A 116 -21.42 -30.49 16.44
N ASN A 117 -20.33 -30.60 15.67
CA ASN A 117 -19.23 -29.63 15.66
C ASN A 117 -19.66 -28.22 15.22
N LEU A 118 -20.85 -28.05 14.63
CA LEU A 118 -21.34 -26.75 14.15
C LEU A 118 -21.51 -25.71 15.26
N ILE A 119 -21.75 -26.13 16.52
CA ILE A 119 -21.78 -25.20 17.67
C ILE A 119 -20.42 -24.52 17.85
N LYS A 120 -19.33 -25.28 17.73
CA LYS A 120 -17.97 -24.75 17.90
C LYS A 120 -17.61 -23.85 16.73
N LEU A 121 -17.95 -24.26 15.51
CA LEU A 121 -17.70 -23.46 14.30
C LEU A 121 -18.49 -22.14 14.32
N LYS A 122 -19.75 -22.14 14.78
CA LYS A 122 -20.56 -20.92 14.87
C LYS A 122 -19.95 -19.85 15.77
N LYS A 123 -19.14 -20.21 16.77
CA LYS A 123 -18.47 -19.25 17.67
C LYS A 123 -17.31 -18.49 17.03
N ILE A 124 -16.75 -19.00 15.93
CA ILE A 124 -15.58 -18.40 15.25
C ILE A 124 -15.93 -17.80 13.88
N LEU A 125 -17.12 -18.08 13.37
CA LEU A 125 -17.64 -17.45 12.16
C LEU A 125 -18.10 -16.03 12.49
N VAL A 126 -17.71 -15.07 11.65
CA VAL A 126 -18.24 -13.69 11.67
C VAL A 126 -19.65 -13.69 11.10
#